data_AF-A0A087EB85-F1
#
_entry.id   AF-A0A087EB85-F1
#
_cell.length_a   1.000
_cell.length_b   1.000
_cell.length_c   1.000
_cell.angle_alpha   90.00
_cell.angle_beta   90.00
_cell.angle_gamma   90.00
#
_symmetry.space_group_name_H-M   'P 1'
#
loop_
_entity.id
_entity.type
_entity.pdbx_description
1 polymer ?
#
loop_
_entity_poly.entity_id
_entity_poly.type
_entity_poly.pdbx_seq_one_letter_code
_entity_poly.pdbx_strand_id
1 'polypeptide(L)'
;MHLVGCGADMSGAIAETYFSLSANEQNGLHAKPLPVIHISTLLSFGDAGAGGYLYGRGMAQESISLSALTELKYQRMRVCSSKRRRSDAELVYALPTALELLAIEKPKLPERMRFKDKMYVVVSDALRRSHVDGVSFIVWQGPIETVTVERRFVCTSPACTWAMMSAYLSVAELAILGDSMMRRDNRLKRATFEDFIAFLKRAEEYCQESVDSGQRRKAFKGIRNCYRALRLMRENSDSSFETRTRLALMRYGLPCPQVNYAIRNPHTNKAMLLDMAYPEYSIAIEYDGGDHAGQWLADTSRRQAIQGAGWEYIQVTKLNLGDEEQEERLARRVAEAIHRATGWPVALTDRQSIRQLSDGRRDSRWQSR
;
A
#
# COMPACT_ATOMS: atom_id res chain seq x y z
N MET A 1 26.09 55.85 42.83
CA MET A 1 26.63 54.48 42.99
C MET A 1 25.58 53.52 42.49
N HIS A 2 25.96 52.59 41.60
CA HIS A 2 25.12 51.73 40.76
C HIS A 2 23.96 50.99 41.47
N LEU A 3 22.74 51.10 40.94
CA LEU A 3 22.01 50.05 40.18
C LEU A 3 20.55 50.46 39.93
N VAL A 4 20.19 50.55 38.64
CA VAL A 4 18.85 50.70 38.04
C VAL A 4 18.43 49.28 37.61
N GLY A 5 17.17 48.81 37.62
CA GLY A 5 15.85 49.35 37.91
C GLY A 5 14.78 48.31 37.47
N CYS A 6 13.57 48.46 38.03
CA CYS A 6 12.22 47.94 37.65
C CYS A 6 12.08 46.53 37.01
N GLY A 7 11.20 45.64 37.47
CA GLY A 7 9.92 45.82 38.16
C GLY A 7 8.77 45.52 37.18
N ALA A 8 7.93 44.52 37.50
CA ALA A 8 6.48 44.44 37.27
C ALA A 8 6.00 42.99 37.14
N ASP A 9 5.08 42.69 38.05
CA ASP A 9 4.39 41.46 38.37
C ASP A 9 3.06 41.30 37.60
N MET A 10 2.61 40.05 37.56
CA MET A 10 1.24 39.55 37.76
C MET A 10 0.05 39.88 36.81
N SER A 11 -0.49 38.77 36.29
CA SER A 11 -1.90 38.33 36.32
C SER A 11 -3.04 39.25 35.87
N GLY A 12 -3.82 38.72 34.91
CA GLY A 12 -5.28 38.66 35.00
C GLY A 12 -6.08 39.88 34.55
N ALA A 13 -6.89 39.73 33.51
CA ALA A 13 -8.33 40.05 33.53
C ALA A 13 -8.94 39.89 32.12
N ILE A 14 -10.16 39.37 32.13
CA ILE A 14 -11.08 39.15 31.02
C ILE A 14 -11.78 40.49 30.72
N ALA A 15 -12.01 40.82 29.45
CA ALA A 15 -12.93 41.88 29.06
C ALA A 15 -13.73 41.47 27.81
N GLU A 16 -15.04 41.30 27.99
CA GLU A 16 -16.05 41.27 26.94
C GLU A 16 -16.30 42.69 26.41
N THR A 17 -16.67 42.83 25.14
CA THR A 17 -17.25 44.08 24.63
C THR A 17 -18.34 43.77 23.61
N TYR A 18 -19.56 44.21 23.93
CA TYR A 18 -20.74 44.26 23.06
C TYR A 18 -20.67 45.47 22.11
N PHE A 19 -21.24 45.35 20.91
CA PHE A 19 -21.78 46.49 20.19
C PHE A 19 -23.07 46.11 19.43
N SER A 20 -24.12 46.87 19.71
CA SER A 20 -25.42 46.85 19.04
C SER A 20 -25.48 47.91 17.94
N LEU A 21 -26.12 47.61 16.80
CA LEU A 21 -26.69 48.63 15.91
C LEU A 21 -28.07 48.21 15.39
N SER A 22 -28.88 49.24 15.17
CA SER A 22 -30.33 49.33 15.16
C SER A 22 -31.03 48.95 13.85
N ALA A 23 -32.34 48.72 13.97
CA ALA A 23 -33.31 48.32 12.96
C ALA A 23 -33.62 49.34 11.84
N ASN A 24 -34.07 48.83 10.69
CA ASN A 24 -35.22 49.40 9.97
C ASN A 24 -35.95 48.32 9.14
N GLU A 25 -37.28 48.40 9.12
CA GLU A 25 -38.30 47.51 8.55
C GLU A 25 -38.17 47.31 7.01
N GLN A 26 -38.70 46.30 6.30
CA GLN A 26 -40.05 45.72 6.30
C GLN A 26 -40.09 44.51 5.31
N ASN A 27 -41.08 43.61 5.48
CA ASN A 27 -41.56 42.52 4.58
C ASN A 27 -41.02 41.07 4.76
N GLY A 28 -41.82 40.26 5.47
CA GLY A 28 -42.56 39.15 4.84
C GLY A 28 -42.00 37.72 4.88
N LEU A 29 -42.66 36.89 5.70
CA LEU A 29 -42.92 35.44 5.52
C LEU A 29 -41.89 34.41 6.04
N HIS A 30 -42.29 33.79 7.16
CA HIS A 30 -42.15 32.38 7.58
C HIS A 30 -40.80 31.66 7.47
N ALA A 31 -40.13 31.48 8.63
CA ALA A 31 -39.44 30.24 8.98
C ALA A 31 -39.39 30.05 10.51
N LYS A 32 -39.75 28.85 10.99
CA LYS A 32 -39.72 28.45 12.41
C LYS A 32 -38.27 28.31 12.92
N PRO A 33 -37.92 28.75 14.14
CA PRO A 33 -36.60 28.52 14.71
C PRO A 33 -36.49 27.12 15.34
N LEU A 34 -35.38 26.44 15.06
CA LEU A 34 -34.92 25.23 15.76
C LEU A 34 -34.32 25.60 17.13
N PRO A 35 -34.44 24.75 18.17
CA PRO A 35 -33.94 25.07 19.50
C PRO A 35 -32.40 25.00 19.58
N VAL A 36 -31.84 26.05 20.19
CA VAL A 36 -30.45 26.16 20.66
C VAL A 36 -30.30 25.29 21.91
N ILE A 37 -29.39 24.31 21.89
CA ILE A 37 -29.07 23.48 23.06
C ILE A 37 -27.74 23.96 23.65
N HIS A 38 -27.81 24.42 24.90
CA HIS A 38 -26.69 24.76 25.77
C HIS A 38 -25.79 23.54 26.04
N ILE A 39 -24.50 23.66 25.77
CA ILE A 39 -23.49 22.72 26.28
C ILE A 39 -23.08 23.22 27.68
N SER A 40 -23.69 22.64 28.71
CA SER A 40 -23.23 22.76 30.09
C SER A 40 -22.30 21.58 30.42
N THR A 41 -21.18 21.94 31.05
CA THR A 41 -20.10 21.06 31.49
C THR A 41 -20.57 20.10 32.59
N LEU A 42 -20.27 18.82 32.44
CA LEU A 42 -20.13 17.88 33.56
C LEU A 42 -18.84 17.08 33.37
N LEU A 43 -17.80 17.55 34.06
CA LEU A 43 -16.62 16.77 34.39
C LEU A 43 -17.05 15.71 35.41
N SER A 44 -16.97 14.44 35.04
CA SER A 44 -16.87 13.35 36.00
C SER A 44 -15.63 12.54 35.66
N PHE A 45 -14.66 12.60 36.58
CA PHE A 45 -13.50 11.72 36.59
C PHE A 45 -13.97 10.31 36.93
N GLY A 46 -13.77 9.38 36.00
CA GLY A 46 -13.92 7.95 36.20
C GLY A 46 -12.70 7.23 35.62
N ASP A 47 -11.78 6.87 36.50
CA ASP A 47 -10.59 6.07 36.22
C ASP A 47 -10.97 4.58 36.23
N ALA A 48 -10.76 3.87 35.10
CA ALA A 48 -10.48 2.42 35.00
C ALA A 48 -10.77 1.86 33.59
N GLY A 49 -9.77 1.22 32.96
CA GLY A 49 -10.01 0.20 31.94
C GLY A 49 -9.26 0.38 30.61
N ALA A 50 -8.01 -0.08 30.59
CA ALA A 50 -7.16 -0.16 29.41
C ALA A 50 -7.77 -1.00 28.25
N GLY A 51 -7.51 -0.59 27.00
CA GLY A 51 -7.57 -1.48 25.83
C GLY A 51 -8.61 -1.16 24.75
N GLY A 52 -8.82 0.11 24.38
CA GLY A 52 -9.57 0.48 23.18
C GLY A 52 -8.71 0.35 21.92
N TYR A 53 -8.67 -0.83 21.31
CA TYR A 53 -7.86 -1.10 20.11
C TYR A 53 -8.50 -0.49 18.85
N LEU A 54 -7.78 0.44 18.23
CA LEU A 54 -8.00 0.92 16.86
C LEU A 54 -8.04 -0.27 15.90
N TYR A 55 -9.21 -0.67 15.43
CA TYR A 55 -9.51 -1.34 14.15
C TYR A 55 -10.90 -1.98 14.26
N GLY A 56 -11.93 -1.13 14.32
CA GLY A 56 -13.29 -1.49 13.94
C GLY A 56 -13.39 -1.66 12.42
N ARG A 57 -14.35 -2.49 11.96
CA ARG A 57 -14.72 -2.75 10.55
C ARG A 57 -14.42 -1.54 9.63
N GLY A 58 -13.53 -1.69 8.65
CA GLY A 58 -13.45 -0.76 7.51
C GLY A 58 -12.07 -0.41 6.94
N MET A 59 -10.97 -0.61 7.66
CA MET A 59 -9.67 -0.09 7.21
C MET A 59 -8.76 -1.12 6.53
N ALA A 60 -9.06 -1.45 5.27
CA ALA A 60 -8.13 -2.19 4.42
C ALA A 60 -8.12 -1.64 2.99
N GLN A 61 -8.03 -0.31 2.80
CA GLN A 61 -8.10 0.31 1.47
C GLN A 61 -7.31 1.63 1.34
N GLU A 62 -6.17 1.79 2.02
CA GLU A 62 -5.25 2.94 1.84
C GLU A 62 -3.78 2.47 1.87
N SER A 63 -2.88 3.22 1.22
CA SER A 63 -1.44 3.00 1.31
C SER A 63 -1.00 3.19 2.76
N ILE A 64 -0.42 2.15 3.35
CA ILE A 64 -0.07 2.20 4.76
C ILE A 64 1.26 2.97 4.94
N SER A 65 1.28 3.92 5.86
CA SER A 65 2.47 4.75 6.13
C SER A 65 3.61 3.93 6.77
N LEU A 66 4.85 4.43 6.70
CA LEU A 66 6.00 3.81 7.37
C LEU A 66 5.76 3.66 8.88
N SER A 67 5.14 4.65 9.53
CA SER A 67 4.80 4.57 10.96
C SER A 67 3.78 3.48 11.25
N ALA A 68 2.75 3.34 10.41
CA ALA A 68 1.76 2.28 10.55
C ALA A 68 2.36 0.87 10.32
N LEU A 69 3.25 0.70 9.33
CA LEU A 69 3.99 -0.56 9.13
C LEU A 69 4.87 -0.90 10.33
N THR A 70 5.53 0.10 10.88
CA THR A 70 6.41 -0.05 12.04
C THR A 70 5.63 -0.47 13.28
N GLU A 71 4.47 0.15 13.51
CA GLU A 71 3.57 -0.22 14.60
C GLU A 71 3.05 -1.66 14.44
N LEU A 72 2.60 -2.04 13.24
CA LEU A 72 2.19 -3.42 12.95
C LEU A 72 3.31 -4.44 13.21
N LYS A 73 4.54 -4.12 12.82
CA LYS A 73 5.72 -4.96 13.10
C LYS A 73 5.91 -5.16 14.60
N TYR A 74 5.87 -4.08 15.39
CA TYR A 74 6.04 -4.17 16.84
C TYR A 74 4.91 -4.92 17.53
N GLN A 75 3.67 -4.70 17.10
CA GLN A 75 2.52 -5.47 17.57
C GLN A 75 2.72 -6.97 17.29
N ARG A 76 3.15 -7.33 16.08
CA ARG A 76 3.40 -8.74 15.76
C ARG A 76 4.54 -9.32 16.59
N MET A 77 5.63 -8.60 16.78
CA MET A 77 6.74 -9.04 17.63
C MET A 77 6.30 -9.34 19.08
N ARG A 78 5.37 -8.55 19.64
CA ARG A 78 4.79 -8.79 20.97
C ARG A 78 4.01 -10.12 20.99
N VAL A 79 3.18 -10.36 19.99
CA VAL A 79 2.42 -11.62 19.85
C VAL A 79 3.38 -12.82 19.72
N CYS A 80 4.36 -12.74 18.82
CA CYS A 80 5.36 -13.80 18.63
C CYS A 80 6.16 -14.11 19.91
N SER A 81 6.56 -13.08 20.66
CA SER A 81 7.31 -13.22 21.92
C SER A 81 6.51 -13.99 22.98
N SER A 82 5.22 -13.69 23.11
CA SER A 82 4.36 -14.31 24.11
C SER A 82 4.22 -15.83 23.91
N LYS A 83 4.36 -16.30 22.67
CA LYS A 83 4.18 -17.71 22.30
C LYS A 83 5.49 -18.47 22.25
N ARG A 84 6.60 -17.84 21.83
CA ARG A 84 7.94 -18.44 21.93
C ARG A 84 8.32 -18.77 23.38
N ARG A 85 7.95 -17.95 24.35
CA ARG A 85 8.19 -18.26 25.79
C ARG A 85 7.48 -19.54 26.28
N ARG A 86 6.46 -20.02 25.56
CA ARG A 86 5.66 -21.20 25.93
C ARG A 86 6.02 -22.44 25.12
N SER A 87 6.98 -22.34 24.20
CA SER A 87 7.32 -23.38 23.23
C SER A 87 8.82 -23.39 23.00
N ASP A 88 9.48 -24.53 23.27
CA ASP A 88 10.92 -24.70 22.99
C ASP A 88 11.24 -24.87 21.50
N ALA A 89 10.21 -24.95 20.64
CA ALA A 89 10.40 -25.08 19.19
C ALA A 89 10.88 -23.77 18.54
N GLU A 90 11.94 -23.86 17.75
CA GLU A 90 12.40 -22.78 16.89
C GLU A 90 11.39 -22.56 15.75
N LEU A 91 10.50 -21.56 15.91
CA LEU A 91 9.46 -21.24 14.94
C LEU A 91 10.03 -20.37 13.80
N VAL A 92 9.81 -20.81 12.56
CA VAL A 92 10.06 -20.01 11.34
C VAL A 92 8.75 -19.40 10.87
N TYR A 93 8.55 -18.10 11.12
CA TYR A 93 7.32 -17.40 10.75
C TYR A 93 7.18 -17.21 9.22
N ALA A 94 5.97 -17.32 8.69
CA ALA A 94 5.70 -17.29 7.25
C ALA A 94 4.39 -16.56 6.91
N LEU A 95 4.08 -16.44 5.61
CA LEU A 95 2.82 -15.88 5.11
C LEU A 95 2.52 -14.48 5.74
N PRO A 96 1.27 -14.06 6.11
CA PRO A 96 1.05 -12.76 6.72
C PRO A 96 1.92 -12.44 7.94
N THR A 97 2.31 -13.46 8.72
CA THR A 97 3.17 -13.23 9.90
C THR A 97 4.56 -12.76 9.49
N ALA A 98 5.15 -13.32 8.43
CA ALA A 98 6.40 -12.83 7.88
C ALA A 98 6.25 -11.43 7.28
N LEU A 99 5.16 -11.16 6.55
CA LEU A 99 4.91 -9.82 5.98
C LEU A 99 4.90 -8.74 7.08
N GLU A 100 4.25 -9.00 8.21
CA GLU A 100 4.17 -8.06 9.32
C GLU A 100 5.52 -7.89 10.05
N LEU A 101 6.25 -8.99 10.31
CA LEU A 101 7.58 -8.91 10.92
C LEU A 101 8.58 -8.15 10.02
N LEU A 102 8.44 -8.27 8.71
CA LEU A 102 9.25 -7.58 7.72
C LEU A 102 8.77 -6.15 7.45
N ALA A 103 7.70 -5.68 8.10
CA ALA A 103 7.10 -4.37 7.82
C ALA A 103 6.79 -4.18 6.32
N ILE A 104 6.17 -5.20 5.69
CA ILE A 104 5.71 -5.20 4.31
C ILE A 104 4.22 -4.93 4.29
N GLU A 105 3.77 -4.05 3.39
CA GLU A 105 2.36 -3.79 3.18
C GLU A 105 1.63 -5.07 2.75
N LYS A 106 0.56 -5.42 3.46
CA LYS A 106 -0.22 -6.63 3.15
C LYS A 106 -1.05 -6.40 1.89
N PRO A 107 -1.12 -7.39 0.99
CA PRO A 107 -2.06 -7.33 -0.14
C PRO A 107 -3.48 -7.57 0.38
N LYS A 108 -4.48 -7.54 -0.51
CA LYS A 108 -5.85 -7.97 -0.18
C LYS A 108 -5.85 -9.48 0.12
N LEU A 109 -5.69 -9.81 1.40
CA LEU A 109 -5.63 -11.20 1.87
C LEU A 109 -7.00 -11.90 1.70
N PRO A 110 -7.03 -13.21 1.42
CA PRO A 110 -8.25 -14.01 1.53
C PRO A 110 -8.80 -14.00 2.96
N GLU A 111 -10.12 -14.06 3.12
CA GLU A 111 -10.80 -13.98 4.43
C GLU A 111 -10.22 -14.94 5.47
N ARG A 112 -9.96 -16.19 5.08
CA ARG A 112 -9.35 -17.23 5.94
C ARG A 112 -7.97 -16.90 6.51
N MET A 113 -7.31 -15.84 6.01
CA MET A 113 -5.98 -15.38 6.43
C MET A 113 -6.00 -14.03 7.15
N ARG A 114 -7.18 -13.44 7.38
CA ARG A 114 -7.31 -12.10 8.00
C ARG A 114 -7.36 -12.14 9.54
N PHE A 115 -7.29 -13.31 10.16
CA PHE A 115 -7.37 -13.47 11.61
C PHE A 115 -6.13 -12.89 12.31
N LYS A 116 -6.33 -11.88 13.16
CA LYS A 116 -5.26 -11.06 13.77
C LYS A 116 -4.33 -11.87 14.68
N ASP A 117 -4.89 -12.74 15.52
CA ASP A 117 -4.13 -13.47 16.54
C ASP A 117 -3.46 -14.74 15.99
N LYS A 118 -3.82 -15.14 14.77
CA LYS A 118 -3.31 -16.34 14.14
C LYS A 118 -1.92 -16.08 13.57
N MET A 119 -0.94 -16.88 13.99
CA MET A 119 0.40 -16.87 13.41
C MET A 119 0.56 -18.02 12.43
N TYR A 120 1.34 -17.78 11.40
CA TYR A 120 1.69 -18.79 10.40
C TYR A 120 3.17 -19.13 10.56
N VAL A 121 3.45 -20.42 10.69
CA VAL A 121 4.81 -20.98 10.81
C VAL A 121 4.98 -21.99 9.69
N VAL A 122 6.14 -22.00 9.05
CA VAL A 122 6.45 -22.96 7.99
C VAL A 122 7.31 -24.10 8.51
N VAL A 123 7.03 -25.30 8.01
CA VAL A 123 7.84 -26.50 8.19
C VAL A 123 8.02 -27.20 6.84
N SER A 124 9.16 -27.88 6.65
CA SER A 124 9.45 -28.65 5.44
C SER A 124 8.72 -29.98 5.38
N ASP A 125 8.27 -30.51 6.53
CA ASP A 125 7.64 -31.83 6.65
C ASP A 125 6.44 -31.77 7.61
N ALA A 126 5.39 -32.53 7.30
CA ALA A 126 4.22 -32.67 8.15
C ALA A 126 4.54 -33.30 9.52
N LEU A 127 5.56 -34.15 9.60
CA LEU A 127 6.03 -34.75 10.86
C LEU A 127 6.68 -33.74 11.81
N ARG A 128 7.11 -32.58 11.30
CA ARG A 128 7.67 -31.49 12.10
C ARG A 128 6.61 -30.54 12.65
N ARG A 129 5.33 -30.80 12.40
CA ARG A 129 4.24 -30.00 12.98
C ARG A 129 4.18 -30.22 14.48
N SER A 130 4.03 -29.14 15.21
CA SER A 130 3.70 -29.17 16.64
C SER A 130 2.30 -28.61 16.87
N HIS A 131 1.73 -28.83 18.05
CA HIS A 131 0.50 -28.17 18.45
C HIS A 131 0.83 -27.00 19.38
N VAL A 132 0.67 -25.77 18.86
CA VAL A 132 0.85 -24.54 19.64
C VAL A 132 -0.37 -23.68 19.43
N ASP A 133 -1.04 -23.32 20.53
CA ASP A 133 -2.26 -22.52 20.50
C ASP A 133 -2.05 -21.19 19.73
N GLY A 134 -2.95 -20.88 18.80
CA GLY A 134 -2.88 -19.71 17.93
C GLY A 134 -1.85 -19.78 16.80
N VAL A 135 -1.13 -20.90 16.64
CA VAL A 135 -0.16 -21.12 15.56
C VAL A 135 -0.70 -22.10 14.52
N SER A 136 -0.59 -21.72 13.26
CA SER A 136 -0.88 -22.58 12.12
C SER A 136 0.39 -22.98 11.40
N PHE A 137 0.64 -24.28 11.43
CA PHE A 137 1.77 -24.89 10.73
C PHE A 137 1.42 -25.14 9.27
N ILE A 138 2.22 -24.58 8.38
CA ILE A 138 2.12 -24.71 6.93
C ILE A 138 3.25 -25.63 6.47
N VAL A 139 2.90 -26.69 5.75
CA VAL A 139 3.90 -27.55 5.11
C VAL A 139 4.24 -26.98 3.75
N TRP A 140 5.52 -26.74 3.51
CA TRP A 140 6.03 -26.15 2.28
C TRP A 140 6.94 -27.14 1.55
N GLN A 141 6.75 -27.25 0.24
CA GLN A 141 7.47 -28.20 -0.62
C GLN A 141 8.64 -27.56 -1.39
N GLY A 142 8.81 -26.24 -1.30
CA GLY A 142 9.93 -25.53 -1.91
C GLY A 142 11.07 -25.26 -0.92
N PRO A 143 12.13 -24.56 -1.37
CA PRO A 143 13.17 -24.08 -0.46
C PRO A 143 12.57 -23.13 0.60
N ILE A 144 13.10 -23.19 1.82
CA ILE A 144 12.76 -22.29 2.93
C ILE A 144 13.98 -21.40 3.18
N GLU A 145 14.00 -20.26 2.51
CA GLU A 145 14.99 -19.21 2.78
C GLU A 145 14.49 -18.33 3.91
N THR A 146 15.38 -17.95 4.83
CA THR A 146 15.01 -17.25 6.06
C THR A 146 15.83 -15.99 6.28
N VAL A 147 15.27 -15.07 7.05
CA VAL A 147 15.93 -13.87 7.57
C VAL A 147 15.59 -13.73 9.06
N THR A 148 16.48 -13.09 9.81
CA THR A 148 16.26 -12.86 11.24
C THR A 148 15.93 -11.40 11.50
N VAL A 149 14.71 -11.15 11.98
CA VAL A 149 14.20 -9.82 12.35
C VAL A 149 14.57 -9.52 13.81
N GLU A 150 15.16 -8.34 14.05
CA GLU A 150 15.58 -7.85 15.37
C GLU A 150 16.43 -8.87 16.17
N ARG A 151 17.25 -9.69 15.46
CA ARG A 151 18.08 -10.76 16.02
C ARG A 151 17.32 -11.79 16.87
N ARG A 152 16.00 -11.88 16.73
CA ARG A 152 15.12 -12.66 17.62
C ARG A 152 14.08 -13.51 16.90
N PHE A 153 13.54 -13.03 15.79
CA PHE A 153 12.45 -13.70 15.09
C PHE A 153 12.93 -14.19 13.73
N VAL A 154 12.96 -15.50 13.54
CA VAL A 154 13.27 -16.11 12.25
C VAL A 154 11.99 -16.16 11.43
N CYS A 155 12.00 -15.57 10.24
CA CYS A 155 10.89 -15.66 9.29
C CYS A 155 11.40 -15.96 7.88
N THR A 156 10.51 -16.36 6.98
CA THR A 156 10.84 -16.54 5.58
C THR A 156 11.35 -15.24 4.97
N SER A 157 12.33 -15.31 4.05
CA SER A 157 12.82 -14.15 3.30
C SER A 157 11.67 -13.49 2.51
N PRO A 158 11.80 -12.22 2.08
CA PRO A 158 10.76 -11.54 1.30
C PRO A 158 10.34 -12.32 0.04
N ALA A 159 11.30 -12.76 -0.79
CA ALA A 159 11.03 -13.55 -1.99
C ALA A 159 10.39 -14.92 -1.68
N CYS A 160 10.87 -15.61 -0.63
CA CYS A 160 10.26 -16.86 -0.17
C CYS A 160 8.83 -16.65 0.32
N THR A 161 8.58 -15.60 1.10
CA THR A 161 7.24 -15.24 1.60
C THR A 161 6.30 -14.95 0.43
N TRP A 162 6.75 -14.15 -0.54
CA TRP A 162 5.99 -13.86 -1.76
C TRP A 162 5.64 -15.13 -2.53
N ALA A 163 6.60 -16.04 -2.74
CA ALA A 163 6.36 -17.30 -3.42
C ALA A 163 5.36 -18.19 -2.66
N MET A 164 5.43 -18.25 -1.33
CA MET A 164 4.43 -18.97 -0.53
C MET A 164 3.03 -18.35 -0.65
N MET A 165 2.93 -17.02 -0.74
CA MET A 165 1.66 -16.30 -0.92
C MET A 165 1.01 -16.57 -2.30
N SER A 166 1.77 -17.04 -3.30
CA SER A 166 1.26 -17.35 -4.64
C SER A 166 0.17 -18.44 -4.70
N ALA A 167 0.10 -19.28 -3.66
CA ALA A 167 -0.96 -20.29 -3.51
C ALA A 167 -2.28 -19.72 -2.95
N TYR A 168 -2.28 -18.46 -2.51
CA TYR A 168 -3.37 -17.81 -1.79
C TYR A 168 -3.88 -16.55 -2.49
N LEU A 169 -3.03 -15.85 -3.24
CA LEU A 169 -3.35 -14.58 -3.89
C LEU A 169 -3.74 -14.77 -5.36
N SER A 170 -4.55 -13.82 -5.85
CA SER A 170 -4.67 -13.63 -7.30
C SER A 170 -3.33 -13.17 -7.88
N VAL A 171 -3.11 -13.36 -9.19
CA VAL A 171 -1.88 -12.88 -9.85
C VAL A 171 -1.71 -11.36 -9.70
N ALA A 172 -2.79 -10.58 -9.70
CA ALA A 172 -2.73 -9.14 -9.50
C ALA A 172 -2.27 -8.78 -8.08
N GLU A 173 -2.86 -9.38 -7.05
CA GLU A 173 -2.45 -9.11 -5.66
C GLU A 173 -1.06 -9.67 -5.35
N LEU A 174 -0.62 -10.72 -6.06
CA LEU A 174 0.75 -11.21 -5.99
C LEU A 174 1.75 -10.22 -6.63
N ALA A 175 1.40 -9.60 -7.76
CA ALA A 175 2.21 -8.54 -8.37
C ALA A 175 2.27 -7.30 -7.47
N ILE A 176 1.14 -6.88 -6.90
CA ILE A 176 1.06 -5.78 -5.92
C ILE A 176 1.93 -6.06 -4.70
N LEU A 177 1.91 -7.30 -4.18
CA LEU A 177 2.79 -7.69 -3.08
C LEU A 177 4.26 -7.58 -3.48
N GLY A 178 4.62 -8.03 -4.69
CA GLY A 178 5.97 -7.91 -5.22
C GLY A 178 6.45 -6.46 -5.30
N ASP A 179 5.66 -5.58 -5.93
CA ASP A 179 5.97 -4.15 -6.07
C ASP A 179 6.12 -3.48 -4.69
N SER A 180 5.27 -3.85 -3.72
CA SER A 180 5.36 -3.35 -2.34
C SER A 180 6.64 -3.73 -1.61
N MET A 181 7.35 -4.79 -2.05
CA MET A 181 8.66 -5.19 -1.50
C MET A 181 9.81 -4.48 -2.21
N MET A 182 9.59 -3.89 -3.38
CA MET A 182 10.59 -3.21 -4.22
C MET A 182 10.40 -1.68 -4.23
N ARG A 183 9.87 -1.11 -3.13
CA ARG A 183 9.60 0.33 -3.04
C ARG A 183 10.86 1.17 -3.28
N ARG A 184 10.68 2.39 -3.78
CA ARG A 184 11.77 3.34 -4.01
C ARG A 184 12.41 3.77 -2.69
N ASP A 185 11.60 4.05 -1.67
CA ASP A 185 12.10 4.37 -0.32
C ASP A 185 12.88 3.17 0.26
N ASN A 186 14.19 3.35 0.43
CA ASN A 186 15.08 2.32 0.99
C ASN A 186 14.71 1.88 2.41
N ARG A 187 13.95 2.70 3.17
CA ARG A 187 13.42 2.31 4.49
C ARG A 187 12.30 1.27 4.36
N LEU A 188 11.62 1.22 3.21
CA LEU A 188 10.51 0.32 2.90
C LEU A 188 10.88 -0.81 1.92
N LYS A 189 11.97 -0.66 1.17
CA LYS A 189 12.51 -1.72 0.29
C LYS A 189 12.90 -2.95 1.10
N ARG A 190 12.48 -4.13 0.63
CA ARG A 190 12.75 -5.44 1.25
C ARG A 190 13.33 -6.46 0.27
N ALA A 191 13.16 -6.26 -1.02
CA ALA A 191 13.72 -7.10 -2.07
C ALA A 191 14.06 -6.25 -3.31
N THR A 192 14.92 -6.76 -4.17
CA THR A 192 15.08 -6.31 -5.56
C THR A 192 14.36 -7.25 -6.51
N PHE A 193 14.20 -6.87 -7.78
CA PHE A 193 13.63 -7.76 -8.79
C PHE A 193 14.43 -9.06 -8.94
N GLU A 194 15.77 -9.00 -8.83
CA GLU A 194 16.67 -10.14 -8.91
C GLU A 194 16.43 -11.15 -7.80
N ASP A 195 16.07 -10.74 -6.59
CA ASP A 195 15.79 -11.65 -5.47
C ASP A 195 14.64 -12.62 -5.80
N PHE A 196 13.59 -12.14 -6.48
CA PHE A 196 12.47 -12.98 -6.90
C PHE A 196 12.87 -13.97 -7.98
N ILE A 197 13.69 -13.54 -8.95
CA ILE A 197 14.22 -14.40 -10.02
C ILE A 197 15.14 -15.46 -9.43
N ALA A 198 16.04 -15.08 -8.53
CA ALA A 198 16.97 -15.98 -7.85
C ALA A 198 16.20 -17.04 -7.05
N PHE A 199 15.17 -16.63 -6.30
CA PHE A 199 14.34 -17.57 -5.56
C PHE A 199 13.63 -18.59 -6.47
N LEU A 200 13.05 -18.15 -7.60
CA LEU A 200 12.37 -19.07 -8.52
C LEU A 200 13.34 -20.05 -9.18
N LYS A 201 14.55 -19.60 -9.57
CA LYS A 201 15.61 -20.50 -10.07
C LYS A 201 15.99 -21.54 -9.03
N ARG A 202 16.23 -21.10 -7.78
CA ARG A 202 16.53 -22.01 -6.66
C ARG A 202 15.40 -23.00 -6.40
N ALA A 203 14.15 -22.58 -6.54
CA ALA A 203 13.02 -23.47 -6.37
C ALA A 203 12.92 -24.54 -7.48
N GLU A 204 13.33 -24.21 -8.71
CA GLU A 204 13.43 -25.17 -9.81
C GLU A 204 14.57 -26.17 -9.58
N GLU A 205 15.76 -25.68 -9.21
CA GLU A 205 16.91 -26.49 -8.81
C GLU A 205 16.53 -27.47 -7.68
N TYR A 206 15.85 -26.97 -6.64
CA TYR A 206 15.38 -27.77 -5.50
C TYR A 206 14.42 -28.90 -5.90
N CYS A 207 13.64 -28.72 -6.96
CA CYS A 207 12.79 -29.78 -7.50
C CYS A 207 13.62 -30.79 -8.30
N GLN A 208 14.60 -30.33 -9.07
CA GLN A 208 15.45 -31.19 -9.91
C GLN A 208 16.39 -32.08 -9.07
N GLU A 209 17.08 -31.52 -8.08
CA GLU A 209 17.97 -32.26 -7.16
C GLU A 209 17.25 -33.45 -6.48
N SER A 210 15.97 -33.28 -6.21
CA SER A 210 15.15 -34.31 -5.59
C SER A 210 14.85 -35.49 -6.52
N VAL A 211 14.79 -35.25 -7.84
CA VAL A 211 14.64 -36.30 -8.85
C VAL A 211 15.89 -37.17 -8.87
N ASP A 212 17.06 -36.54 -8.81
CA ASP A 212 18.36 -37.23 -8.83
C ASP A 212 18.57 -38.07 -7.56
N SER A 213 17.99 -37.66 -6.42
CA SER A 213 18.01 -38.41 -5.16
C SER A 213 16.85 -39.43 -5.00
N GLY A 214 16.08 -39.71 -6.06
CA GLY A 214 14.94 -40.65 -6.04
C GLY A 214 13.69 -40.16 -5.29
N GLN A 215 13.69 -38.94 -4.75
CA GLN A 215 12.55 -38.30 -4.08
C GLN A 215 11.91 -37.29 -5.03
N ARG A 216 11.01 -37.69 -5.94
CA ARG A 216 10.36 -36.74 -6.88
C ARG A 216 9.56 -35.64 -6.16
N ARG A 217 10.18 -34.50 -5.84
CA ARG A 217 9.48 -33.30 -5.37
C ARG A 217 8.89 -32.58 -6.55
N LYS A 218 7.61 -32.23 -6.43
CA LYS A 218 6.91 -31.42 -7.44
C LYS A 218 7.21 -29.95 -7.19
N ALA A 219 7.21 -29.17 -8.26
CA ALA A 219 7.22 -27.72 -8.15
C ALA A 219 6.12 -27.23 -7.20
N PHE A 220 6.45 -26.24 -6.38
CA PHE A 220 5.54 -25.75 -5.36
C PHE A 220 4.25 -25.19 -5.98
N LYS A 221 3.14 -25.33 -5.25
CA LYS A 221 1.84 -24.82 -5.69
C LYS A 221 1.92 -23.30 -5.83
N GLY A 222 1.61 -22.79 -7.03
CA GLY A 222 1.57 -21.36 -7.32
C GLY A 222 2.78 -20.83 -8.10
N ILE A 223 3.78 -21.65 -8.41
CA ILE A 223 4.96 -21.23 -9.21
C ILE A 223 4.60 -20.57 -10.54
N ARG A 224 3.56 -21.05 -11.24
CA ARG A 224 3.08 -20.42 -12.49
C ARG A 224 2.47 -19.03 -12.25
N ASN A 225 1.88 -18.79 -11.07
CA ASN A 225 1.39 -17.48 -10.70
C ASN A 225 2.55 -16.53 -10.40
N CYS A 226 3.64 -17.02 -9.80
CA CYS A 226 4.88 -16.24 -9.62
C CYS A 226 5.41 -15.72 -10.96
N TYR A 227 5.56 -16.60 -11.95
CA TYR A 227 6.03 -16.20 -13.29
C TYR A 227 5.09 -15.20 -14.00
N ARG A 228 3.78 -15.33 -13.80
CA ARG A 228 2.82 -14.35 -14.32
C ARG A 228 2.92 -13.00 -13.59
N ALA A 229 3.08 -13.03 -12.28
CA ALA A 229 3.22 -11.81 -11.48
C ALA A 229 4.52 -11.06 -11.83
N LEU A 230 5.64 -11.76 -12.04
CA LEU A 230 6.91 -11.15 -12.45
C LEU A 230 6.79 -10.29 -13.73
N ARG A 231 5.97 -10.71 -14.69
CA ARG A 231 5.72 -9.94 -15.93
C ARG A 231 4.97 -8.63 -15.66
N LEU A 232 4.15 -8.63 -14.61
CA LEU A 232 3.33 -7.50 -14.22
C LEU A 232 4.01 -6.60 -13.20
N MET A 233 4.98 -7.09 -12.45
CA MET A 233 5.68 -6.36 -11.40
C MET A 233 6.52 -5.22 -11.96
N ARG A 234 6.63 -4.13 -11.20
CA ARG A 234 7.49 -2.98 -11.48
C ARG A 234 8.17 -2.53 -10.19
N GLU A 235 9.46 -2.27 -10.28
CA GLU A 235 10.21 -1.69 -9.17
C GLU A 235 9.83 -0.24 -8.93
N ASN A 236 10.16 0.25 -7.74
CA ASN A 236 10.03 1.64 -7.34
C ASN A 236 8.59 2.17 -7.30
N SER A 237 7.57 1.33 -7.10
CA SER A 237 6.24 1.84 -6.72
C SER A 237 6.25 2.26 -5.25
N ASP A 238 5.67 3.42 -4.93
CA ASP A 238 5.64 3.98 -3.59
C ASP A 238 4.38 3.58 -2.80
N SER A 239 3.37 3.01 -3.47
CA SER A 239 2.16 2.49 -2.83
C SER A 239 1.53 1.31 -3.59
N SER A 240 0.80 0.46 -2.85
CA SER A 240 0.02 -0.61 -3.49
C SER A 240 -1.09 -0.08 -4.41
N PHE A 241 -1.54 1.16 -4.23
CA PHE A 241 -2.58 1.78 -5.05
C PHE A 241 -2.07 2.33 -6.37
N GLU A 242 -0.84 2.83 -6.44
CA GLU A 242 -0.18 3.11 -7.73
C GLU A 242 -0.12 1.84 -8.59
N THR A 243 0.28 0.72 -7.99
CA THR A 243 0.31 -0.57 -8.72
C THR A 243 -1.09 -0.98 -9.20
N ARG A 244 -2.13 -0.77 -8.39
CA ARG A 244 -3.53 -1.05 -8.79
C ARG A 244 -3.98 -0.15 -9.93
N THR A 245 -3.67 1.14 -9.88
CA THR A 245 -3.94 2.10 -10.95
C THR A 245 -3.27 1.67 -12.25
N ARG A 246 -1.97 1.33 -12.20
CA ARG A 246 -1.21 0.84 -13.34
C ARG A 246 -1.85 -0.38 -13.99
N LEU A 247 -2.21 -1.38 -13.18
CA LEU A 247 -2.87 -2.58 -13.68
C LEU A 247 -4.26 -2.28 -14.24
N ALA A 248 -5.05 -1.41 -13.61
CA ALA A 248 -6.37 -1.01 -14.12
C ALA A 248 -6.27 -0.41 -15.53
N LEU A 249 -5.34 0.51 -15.78
CA LEU A 249 -5.11 1.11 -17.09
C LEU A 249 -4.73 0.05 -18.14
N MET A 250 -3.76 -0.81 -17.80
CA MET A 250 -3.28 -1.85 -18.71
C MET A 250 -4.38 -2.82 -19.14
N ARG A 251 -5.38 -3.08 -18.27
CA ARG A 251 -6.51 -3.98 -18.59
C ARG A 251 -7.37 -3.48 -19.74
N TYR A 252 -7.36 -2.19 -20.07
CA TYR A 252 -8.10 -1.63 -21.21
C TYR A 252 -7.21 -1.40 -22.43
N GLY A 253 -6.02 -2.03 -22.46
CA GLY A 253 -5.13 -2.00 -23.62
C GLY A 253 -4.20 -0.79 -23.68
N LEU A 254 -4.23 0.09 -22.67
CA LEU A 254 -3.26 1.16 -22.55
C LEU A 254 -1.85 0.60 -22.30
N PRO A 255 -0.80 1.25 -22.83
CA PRO A 255 0.58 0.84 -22.54
C PRO A 255 0.86 0.94 -21.04
N CYS A 256 1.82 0.17 -20.54
CA CYS A 256 2.24 0.27 -19.14
C CYS A 256 2.86 1.66 -18.91
N PRO A 257 2.29 2.51 -18.03
CA PRO A 257 2.90 3.79 -17.71
C PRO A 257 4.25 3.58 -17.02
N GLN A 258 5.16 4.54 -17.19
CA GLN A 258 6.43 4.59 -16.46
C GLN A 258 6.17 5.01 -15.02
N VAL A 259 6.73 4.29 -14.04
CA VAL A 259 6.51 4.55 -12.61
C VAL A 259 7.61 5.48 -12.09
N ASN A 260 7.26 6.40 -11.18
CA ASN A 260 8.22 7.32 -10.55
C ASN A 260 9.03 8.15 -11.56
N TYR A 261 8.38 8.63 -12.63
CA TYR A 261 9.04 9.38 -13.69
C TYR A 261 9.46 10.78 -13.22
N ALA A 262 10.73 11.14 -13.41
CA ALA A 262 11.27 12.40 -12.92
C ALA A 262 11.04 13.55 -13.90
N ILE A 263 10.44 14.64 -13.40
CA ILE A 263 10.33 15.92 -14.11
C ILE A 263 10.98 17.03 -13.30
N ARG A 264 11.25 18.19 -13.91
CA ARG A 264 11.76 19.36 -13.22
C ARG A 264 10.63 20.31 -12.86
N ASN A 265 10.60 20.76 -11.60
CA ASN A 265 9.71 21.82 -11.18
C ASN A 265 10.11 23.14 -11.88
N PRO A 266 9.20 23.83 -12.57
CA PRO A 266 9.53 25.03 -13.36
C PRO A 266 9.95 26.22 -12.49
N HIS A 267 9.52 26.27 -11.22
CA HIS A 267 9.81 27.37 -10.30
C HIS A 267 11.07 27.13 -9.47
N THR A 268 11.30 25.87 -9.05
CA THR A 268 12.39 25.54 -8.11
C THR A 268 13.56 24.79 -8.76
N ASN A 269 13.40 24.33 -10.01
CA ASN A 269 14.33 23.45 -10.73
C ASN A 269 14.67 22.13 -10.02
N LYS A 270 13.96 21.80 -8.94
CA LYS A 270 14.10 20.53 -8.21
C LYS A 270 13.37 19.41 -8.94
N ALA A 271 13.88 18.19 -8.82
CA ALA A 271 13.22 17.01 -9.35
C ALA A 271 11.91 16.75 -8.59
N MET A 272 10.86 16.43 -9.35
CA MET A 272 9.59 15.91 -8.84
C MET A 272 9.35 14.57 -9.53
N LEU A 273 9.09 13.54 -8.73
CA LEU A 273 8.75 12.22 -9.26
C LEU A 273 7.25 12.14 -9.41
N LEU A 274 6.78 11.79 -10.60
CA LEU A 274 5.39 11.49 -10.89
C LEU A 274 5.11 10.03 -10.57
N ASP A 275 3.98 9.74 -9.92
CA ASP A 275 3.61 8.36 -9.57
C ASP A 275 3.65 7.45 -10.79
N MET A 276 2.99 7.90 -11.86
CA MET A 276 2.97 7.27 -13.18
C MET A 276 2.97 8.34 -14.27
N ALA A 277 3.59 8.02 -15.41
CA ALA A 277 3.66 8.92 -16.55
C ALA A 277 3.57 8.20 -17.90
N TYR A 278 3.06 8.93 -18.89
CA TYR A 278 3.36 8.71 -20.31
C TYR A 278 4.20 9.89 -20.81
N PRO A 279 5.54 9.82 -20.73
CA PRO A 279 6.41 10.95 -21.04
C PRO A 279 6.28 11.48 -22.46
N GLU A 280 6.04 10.59 -23.40
CA GLU A 280 5.91 10.88 -24.83
C GLU A 280 4.70 11.79 -25.10
N TYR A 281 3.73 11.81 -24.18
CA TYR A 281 2.50 12.59 -24.26
C TYR A 281 2.42 13.67 -23.17
N SER A 282 3.45 13.81 -22.33
CA SER A 282 3.45 14.69 -21.14
C SER A 282 2.22 14.50 -20.25
N ILE A 283 1.83 13.24 -20.00
CA ILE A 283 0.69 12.91 -19.12
C ILE A 283 1.21 12.39 -17.79
N ALA A 284 0.76 12.99 -16.70
CA ALA A 284 1.02 12.60 -15.32
C ALA A 284 -0.24 11.97 -14.72
N ILE A 285 -0.10 10.81 -14.07
CA ILE A 285 -1.19 10.09 -13.40
C ILE A 285 -0.80 9.93 -11.94
N GLU A 286 -1.55 10.58 -11.06
CA GLU A 286 -1.21 10.72 -9.63
C GLU A 286 -2.30 10.10 -8.77
N TYR A 287 -1.91 9.16 -7.89
CA TYR A 287 -2.82 8.54 -6.96
C TYR A 287 -2.92 9.38 -5.68
N ASP A 288 -4.11 9.89 -5.43
CA ASP A 288 -4.47 10.59 -4.20
C ASP A 288 -5.20 9.62 -3.26
N GLY A 289 -4.51 9.27 -2.17
CA GLY A 289 -5.02 8.41 -1.11
C GLY A 289 -6.16 9.03 -0.30
N GLY A 290 -6.36 10.35 -0.43
CA GLY A 290 -7.46 11.12 0.10
C GLY A 290 -7.69 10.92 1.59
N ASP A 291 -6.88 11.54 2.47
CA ASP A 291 -7.30 11.77 3.86
C ASP A 291 -6.47 12.72 4.75
N HIS A 292 -5.98 13.86 4.24
CA HIS A 292 -5.44 14.90 5.15
C HIS A 292 -5.85 16.30 4.72
N ALA A 293 -6.78 16.94 5.45
CA ALA A 293 -7.13 18.35 5.28
C ALA A 293 -5.89 19.29 5.35
N GLY A 294 -4.79 18.84 5.97
CA GLY A 294 -3.51 19.54 6.01
C GLY A 294 -2.62 19.39 4.77
N GLN A 295 -2.97 18.55 3.79
CA GLN A 295 -2.19 18.31 2.57
C GLN A 295 -2.73 19.06 1.35
N TRP A 296 -3.94 19.62 1.42
CA TRP A 296 -4.59 20.26 0.26
C TRP A 296 -3.75 21.35 -0.42
N LEU A 297 -3.06 22.19 0.36
CA LEU A 297 -2.16 23.21 -0.18
C LEU A 297 -0.94 22.60 -0.89
N ALA A 298 -0.38 21.53 -0.35
CA ALA A 298 0.75 20.82 -0.93
C ALA A 298 0.34 20.11 -2.22
N ASP A 299 -0.82 19.45 -2.23
CA ASP A 299 -1.36 18.74 -3.40
C ASP A 299 -1.72 19.73 -4.52
N THR A 300 -2.33 20.87 -4.17
CA THR A 300 -2.62 21.95 -5.11
C THR A 300 -1.33 22.53 -5.70
N SER A 301 -0.33 22.81 -4.85
CA SER A 301 0.97 23.33 -5.29
C SER A 301 1.71 22.33 -6.19
N ARG A 302 1.65 21.03 -5.86
CA ARG A 302 2.21 19.95 -6.67
C ARG A 302 1.53 19.87 -8.03
N ARG A 303 0.19 19.86 -8.06
CA ARG A 303 -0.58 19.88 -9.30
C ARG A 303 -0.24 21.09 -10.18
N GLN A 304 -0.20 22.29 -9.59
CA GLN A 304 0.18 23.51 -10.32
C GLN A 304 1.60 23.43 -10.86
N ALA A 305 2.55 22.86 -10.12
CA ALA A 305 3.93 22.71 -10.59
C ALA A 305 4.04 21.70 -11.75
N ILE A 306 3.28 20.61 -11.72
CA ILE A 306 3.23 19.61 -12.81
C ILE A 306 2.61 20.25 -14.06
N GLN A 307 1.46 20.93 -13.91
CA GLN A 307 0.80 21.61 -15.01
C GLN A 307 1.65 22.76 -15.58
N GLY A 308 2.34 23.52 -14.73
CA GLY A 308 3.27 24.56 -15.13
C GLY A 308 4.50 24.03 -15.86
N ALA A 309 4.84 22.75 -15.70
CA ALA A 309 5.86 22.06 -16.49
C ALA A 309 5.34 21.58 -17.86
N GLY A 310 4.09 21.89 -18.21
CA GLY A 310 3.46 21.48 -19.47
C GLY A 310 2.82 20.08 -19.44
N TRP A 311 2.63 19.49 -18.26
CA TRP A 311 2.07 18.15 -18.13
C TRP A 311 0.57 18.15 -17.88
N GLU A 312 -0.17 17.27 -18.56
CA GLU A 312 -1.56 17.01 -18.24
C GLU A 312 -1.67 16.17 -16.95
N TYR A 313 -2.34 16.71 -15.94
CA TYR A 313 -2.48 16.10 -14.63
C TYR A 313 -3.79 15.30 -14.52
N ILE A 314 -3.69 13.99 -14.31
CA ILE A 314 -4.83 13.09 -14.10
C ILE A 314 -4.80 12.59 -12.65
N GLN A 315 -5.75 13.10 -11.85
CA GLN A 315 -5.98 12.59 -10.49
C GLN A 315 -6.71 11.25 -10.52
N VAL A 316 -6.20 10.32 -9.72
CA VAL A 316 -6.79 9.01 -9.45
C VAL A 316 -7.01 8.88 -7.95
N THR A 317 -8.18 8.43 -7.55
CA THR A 317 -8.54 8.17 -6.15
C THR A 317 -9.01 6.73 -6.00
N LYS A 318 -9.26 6.28 -4.77
CA LYS A 318 -9.88 4.96 -4.53
C LYS A 318 -11.20 4.75 -5.27
N LEU A 319 -11.98 5.82 -5.51
CA LEU A 319 -13.25 5.76 -6.23
C LEU A 319 -13.06 5.40 -7.71
N ASN A 320 -11.88 5.64 -8.28
CA ASN A 320 -11.57 5.27 -9.65
C ASN A 320 -11.20 3.78 -9.81
N LEU A 321 -11.05 3.05 -8.70
CA LEU A 321 -10.58 1.65 -8.65
C LEU A 321 -11.60 0.73 -7.93
N GLY A 322 -12.85 1.19 -7.78
CA GLY A 322 -13.90 0.50 -7.03
C GLY A 322 -14.43 -0.73 -7.77
N ASP A 323 -14.78 -0.56 -9.05
CA ASP A 323 -15.29 -1.60 -9.94
C ASP A 323 -14.84 -1.39 -11.40
N GLU A 324 -15.34 -2.28 -12.27
CA GLU A 324 -15.04 -2.30 -13.70
C GLU A 324 -15.49 -1.03 -14.45
N GLU A 325 -16.62 -0.44 -14.08
CA GLU A 325 -17.09 0.79 -14.71
C GLU A 325 -16.15 1.96 -14.37
N GLN A 326 -15.71 2.06 -13.11
CA GLN A 326 -14.80 3.12 -12.72
C GLN A 326 -13.40 2.95 -13.30
N GLU A 327 -12.90 1.71 -13.39
CA GLU A 327 -11.63 1.41 -14.08
C GLU A 327 -11.71 1.82 -15.56
N GLU A 328 -12.81 1.51 -16.26
CA GLU A 328 -13.00 1.91 -17.66
C GLU A 328 -13.06 3.42 -17.82
N ARG A 329 -13.83 4.11 -16.97
CA ARG A 329 -13.91 5.59 -16.98
C ARG A 329 -12.54 6.22 -16.77
N LEU A 330 -11.71 5.66 -15.89
CA LEU A 330 -10.33 6.11 -15.70
C LEU A 330 -9.50 5.89 -16.98
N ALA A 331 -9.54 4.68 -17.56
CA ALA A 331 -8.82 4.38 -18.80
C ALA A 331 -9.24 5.31 -19.95
N ARG A 332 -10.54 5.64 -20.04
CA ARG A 332 -11.08 6.55 -21.05
C ARG A 332 -10.55 7.96 -20.88
N ARG A 333 -10.51 8.49 -19.65
CA ARG A 333 -9.90 9.81 -19.36
C ARG A 333 -8.43 9.87 -19.80
N VAL A 334 -7.67 8.80 -19.58
CA VAL A 334 -6.28 8.70 -20.02
C VAL A 334 -6.17 8.62 -21.54
N ALA A 335 -7.00 7.80 -22.20
CA ALA A 335 -7.03 7.71 -23.67
C ALA A 335 -7.38 9.05 -24.33
N GLU A 336 -8.33 9.80 -23.75
CA GLU A 336 -8.70 11.14 -24.20
C GLU A 336 -7.56 12.15 -24.00
N ALA A 337 -6.79 12.06 -22.91
CA ALA A 337 -5.60 12.88 -22.70
C ALA A 337 -4.54 12.60 -23.77
N ILE A 338 -4.28 11.31 -24.08
CA ILE A 338 -3.36 10.93 -25.16
C ILE A 338 -3.89 11.44 -26.51
N HIS A 339 -5.20 11.35 -26.75
CA HIS A 339 -5.81 11.87 -27.96
C HIS A 339 -5.62 13.39 -28.09
N ARG A 340 -5.84 14.17 -27.03
CA ARG A 340 -5.58 15.62 -27.03
C ARG A 340 -4.11 15.94 -27.30
N ALA A 341 -3.18 15.18 -26.72
CA ALA A 341 -1.75 15.41 -26.88
C ALA A 341 -1.24 15.05 -28.28
N THR A 342 -1.84 14.06 -28.94
CA THR A 342 -1.30 13.47 -30.17
C THR A 342 -2.13 13.75 -31.43
N GLY A 343 -3.41 14.09 -31.28
CA GLY A 343 -4.41 14.15 -32.35
C GLY A 343 -4.93 12.79 -32.81
N TRP A 344 -4.34 11.68 -32.34
CA TRP A 344 -4.70 10.32 -32.77
C TRP A 344 -5.69 9.67 -31.80
N PRO A 345 -6.80 9.09 -32.29
CA PRO A 345 -7.72 8.37 -31.41
C PRO A 345 -7.04 7.15 -30.78
N VAL A 346 -7.13 7.00 -29.46
CA VAL A 346 -6.67 5.82 -28.73
C VAL A 346 -7.88 4.94 -28.43
N ALA A 347 -8.02 3.85 -29.17
CA ALA A 347 -9.08 2.87 -28.94
C ALA A 347 -8.73 1.97 -27.74
N LEU A 348 -9.60 1.98 -26.73
CA LEU A 348 -9.54 1.02 -25.63
C LEU A 348 -10.00 -0.36 -26.11
N THR A 349 -9.47 -1.41 -25.49
CA THR A 349 -10.00 -2.77 -25.67
C THR A 349 -11.08 -3.06 -24.64
N ASP A 350 -11.86 -4.12 -24.87
CA ASP A 350 -12.61 -4.78 -23.80
C ASP A 350 -11.68 -5.10 -22.62
N ARG A 351 -12.25 -5.12 -21.42
CA ARG A 351 -11.47 -5.35 -20.21
C ARG A 351 -10.79 -6.72 -20.24
N GLN A 352 -9.47 -6.69 -20.17
CA GLN A 352 -8.63 -7.87 -20.20
C GLN A 352 -8.55 -8.48 -18.81
N SER A 353 -8.52 -9.82 -18.76
CA SER A 353 -8.17 -10.54 -17.53
C SER A 353 -6.69 -10.36 -17.20
N ILE A 354 -6.35 -10.46 -15.91
CA ILE A 354 -4.95 -10.44 -15.47
C ILE A 354 -4.12 -11.55 -16.15
N ARG A 355 -4.74 -12.70 -16.44
CA ARG A 355 -4.07 -13.78 -17.15
C ARG A 355 -3.68 -13.37 -18.58
N GLN A 356 -4.57 -12.68 -19.30
CA GLN A 356 -4.27 -12.13 -20.62
C GLN A 356 -3.18 -11.06 -20.54
N LEU A 357 -3.20 -10.19 -19.54
CA LEU A 357 -2.13 -9.19 -19.34
C LEU A 357 -0.76 -9.83 -19.11
N SER A 358 -0.71 -10.91 -18.34
CA SER A 358 0.52 -11.64 -18.02
C SER A 358 0.97 -12.64 -19.10
N ASP A 359 0.32 -12.70 -20.26
CA ASP A 359 0.70 -13.63 -21.32
C ASP A 359 1.99 -13.15 -22.00
N GLY A 360 3.08 -13.91 -21.83
CA GLY A 360 4.39 -13.58 -22.39
C GLY A 360 4.48 -13.52 -23.90
N ARG A 361 3.45 -13.95 -24.63
CA ARG A 361 3.37 -13.77 -26.09
C ARG A 361 3.00 -12.34 -26.50
N ARG A 362 2.62 -11.47 -25.55
CA ARG A 362 2.25 -10.06 -25.80
C ARG A 362 3.43 -9.10 -25.94
N ASP A 363 4.60 -9.46 -25.42
CA ASP A 363 5.78 -8.58 -25.38
C ASP A 363 6.25 -8.14 -26.80
N SER A 364 5.73 -8.77 -27.86
CA SER A 364 6.03 -8.51 -29.27
C SER A 364 5.21 -7.39 -29.94
N ARG A 365 4.14 -6.84 -29.32
CA ARG A 365 3.23 -5.88 -29.99
C ARG A 365 3.60 -4.41 -29.86
N TRP A 366 4.52 -4.05 -28.97
CA TRP A 366 4.83 -2.64 -28.66
C TRP A 366 6.32 -2.28 -28.80
N GLN A 367 7.18 -3.22 -29.22
CA GLN A 367 8.58 -2.94 -29.56
C GLN A 367 8.78 -2.51 -31.03
N SER A 368 7.69 -2.36 -31.79
CA SER A 368 7.72 -2.19 -33.24
C SER A 368 6.88 -1.01 -33.76
N ARG A 369 6.67 0.04 -32.94
CA ARG A 369 6.10 1.30 -33.42
C ARG A 369 6.86 2.50 -32.88
#